data_AF-C1E373-F1
#
_entry.id   AF-C1E373-F1
#
_cell.length_a   1.000
_cell.length_b   1.000
_cell.length_c   1.000
_cell.angle_alpha   90.00
_cell.angle_beta   90.00
_cell.angle_gamma   90.00
#
_symmetry.space_group_name_H-M   'P 1'
#
loop_
_entity.id
_entity.type
_entity.pdbx_description
1 polymer ?
#
loop_
_entity_poly.entity_id
_entity_poly.type
_entity_poly.pdbx_seq_one_letter_code
_entity_poly.pdbx_strand_id
1 'polypeptide(L)'
;MGGSDDEMHDAVADEGAKAQAEDQPMDADSDTDDEDRRPKRTDGDSEPSPPRQRTPPRERSPRRDEPKKEKQNPRKNPPMEMIIGAEDAAFLVGTGGKTKDKVARVAGARLDLLDADDGKHRLEIFGKDENRRKAKQYVEWVLRQRVGPITVDTSGARRDDLSIVSVPLDCVAYVMGKNGVVLRNIEEEYGTLMFFGKPTSGAEEGVEKLMILGSRRSRRGAELKVMSAVEHKRRGFFVDEKKELRKRLEQVGDGEGDGWGYDVFPFHDDEFSYALGAQVRH
;
A
#
# COMPACT_ATOMS: atom_id res chain seq x y z
N MET A 1 30.94 5.87 81.17
CA MET A 1 30.84 7.11 80.38
C MET A 1 30.78 6.70 78.93
N GLY A 2 29.80 6.99 78.08
CA GLY A 2 28.38 7.32 78.22
C GLY A 2 27.63 6.37 77.26
N GLY A 3 26.32 6.14 77.39
CA GLY A 3 25.30 6.91 76.65
C GLY A 3 25.30 6.50 75.18
N SER A 4 24.22 6.12 74.50
CA SER A 4 22.77 6.39 74.63
C SER A 4 22.21 5.82 73.30
N ASP A 5 21.21 4.94 73.32
CA ASP A 5 19.78 5.26 73.19
C ASP A 5 19.25 4.96 71.78
N ASP A 6 17.94 4.75 71.77
CA ASP A 6 16.97 4.80 70.68
C ASP A 6 16.85 3.57 69.77
N GLU A 7 15.82 2.73 69.94
CA GLU A 7 14.35 2.92 69.90
C GLU A 7 13.79 2.36 68.59
N MET A 8 12.61 1.79 68.74
CA MET A 8 11.84 0.99 67.81
C MET A 8 11.52 1.75 66.52
N HIS A 9 11.20 1.04 65.44
CA HIS A 9 9.89 1.21 64.80
C HIS A 9 9.60 0.09 63.78
N ASP A 10 8.41 -0.49 63.96
CA ASP A 10 7.65 -1.29 63.00
C ASP A 10 7.60 -0.64 61.61
N ALA A 11 7.71 -1.46 60.57
CA ALA A 11 7.26 -1.13 59.23
C ALA A 11 6.20 -2.13 58.79
N VAL A 12 4.97 -1.64 58.93
CA VAL A 12 3.70 -2.22 58.51
C VAL A 12 3.67 -2.37 56.99
N ALA A 13 3.14 -3.51 56.54
CA ALA A 13 2.77 -3.77 55.17
C ALA A 13 1.58 -2.88 54.77
N ASP A 14 1.69 -2.20 53.62
CA ASP A 14 0.55 -1.56 52.97
C ASP A 14 0.41 -2.04 51.53
N GLU A 15 -0.80 -2.45 51.21
CA GLU A 15 -1.27 -2.92 49.91
C GLU A 15 -1.53 -1.71 48.99
N GLY A 16 -1.23 -1.82 47.70
CA GLY A 16 -1.47 -0.71 46.79
C GLY A 16 -1.45 -1.04 45.31
N ALA A 17 -2.65 -1.28 44.78
CA ALA A 17 -3.08 -1.01 43.40
C ALA A 17 -2.52 -1.86 42.24
N LYS A 18 -3.26 -2.95 41.95
CA LYS A 18 -3.43 -3.48 40.59
C LYS A 18 -4.09 -2.42 39.70
N ALA A 19 -3.43 -2.00 38.63
CA ALA A 19 -4.07 -1.28 37.53
C ALA A 19 -4.50 -2.29 36.46
N GLN A 20 -5.80 -2.30 36.20
CA GLN A 20 -6.50 -3.14 35.24
C GLN A 20 -6.17 -2.65 33.82
N ALA A 21 -5.76 -3.56 32.95
CA ALA A 21 -5.68 -3.31 31.51
C ALA A 21 -7.07 -3.58 30.93
N GLU A 22 -7.76 -2.52 30.51
CA GLU A 22 -8.99 -2.62 29.72
C GLU A 22 -8.63 -3.06 28.30
N ASP A 23 -8.93 -4.33 28.02
CA ASP A 23 -8.94 -4.94 26.69
C ASP A 23 -10.24 -4.52 26.00
N GLN A 24 -10.18 -3.50 25.14
CA GLN A 24 -11.30 -3.15 24.27
C GLN A 24 -11.13 -3.84 22.92
N PRO A 25 -12.01 -4.79 22.55
CA PRO A 25 -12.03 -5.37 21.22
C PRO A 25 -12.55 -4.35 20.21
N MET A 26 -11.86 -4.21 19.07
CA MET A 26 -12.42 -3.49 17.93
C MET A 26 -13.53 -4.33 17.32
N ASP A 27 -14.76 -3.89 17.49
CA ASP A 27 -15.94 -4.50 16.91
C ASP A 27 -15.85 -4.50 15.38
N ALA A 28 -16.12 -5.67 14.82
CA ALA A 28 -16.30 -5.90 13.40
C ALA A 28 -17.73 -5.49 13.05
N ASP A 29 -17.88 -4.36 12.36
CA ASP A 29 -19.17 -4.00 11.78
C ASP A 29 -19.55 -5.01 10.70
N SER A 30 -20.66 -5.69 10.98
CA SER A 30 -21.40 -6.60 10.12
C SER A 30 -22.31 -5.79 9.21
N ASP A 31 -21.96 -5.71 7.92
CA ASP A 31 -22.86 -5.19 6.89
C ASP A 31 -24.11 -6.09 6.81
N THR A 32 -25.22 -5.54 7.31
CA THR A 32 -26.57 -6.08 7.15
C THR A 32 -27.25 -5.32 6.01
N ASP A 33 -27.88 -6.08 5.13
CA ASP A 33 -28.69 -5.62 3.99
C ASP A 33 -29.67 -4.52 4.38
N ASP A 34 -29.68 -3.40 3.64
CA ASP A 34 -30.81 -2.45 3.64
C ASP A 34 -31.25 -2.18 2.19
N GLU A 35 -32.38 -2.83 1.85
CA GLU A 35 -33.14 -2.65 0.62
C GLU A 35 -33.84 -1.27 0.56
N ASP A 36 -34.09 -0.84 -0.67
CA ASP A 36 -35.24 -0.03 -1.07
C ASP A 36 -35.52 1.30 -0.35
N ARG A 37 -34.96 2.38 -0.90
CA ARG A 37 -35.61 3.71 -0.88
C ARG A 37 -35.52 4.44 -2.23
N ARG A 38 -36.39 4.06 -3.17
CA ARG A 38 -36.79 4.93 -4.28
C ARG A 38 -37.85 5.94 -3.78
N PRO A 39 -37.65 7.27 -3.94
CA PRO A 39 -38.72 8.22 -3.65
C PRO A 39 -39.76 8.22 -4.78
N LYS A 40 -41.04 8.03 -4.39
CA LYS A 40 -42.23 8.19 -5.22
C LYS A 40 -42.32 9.62 -5.75
N ARG A 41 -42.50 9.76 -7.07
CA ARG A 41 -42.88 11.03 -7.71
C ARG A 41 -44.38 11.25 -7.48
N THR A 42 -44.71 12.42 -6.96
CA THR A 42 -46.08 12.94 -6.82
C THR A 42 -46.51 13.59 -8.14
N ASP A 43 -47.69 13.18 -8.62
CA ASP A 43 -48.40 13.82 -9.72
C ASP A 43 -48.90 15.22 -9.31
N GLY A 44 -48.70 16.21 -10.17
CA GLY A 44 -49.14 17.58 -9.94
C GLY A 44 -48.97 18.48 -11.15
N ASP A 45 -50.08 18.68 -11.85
CA ASP A 45 -50.48 19.80 -12.72
C ASP A 45 -49.65 20.20 -13.95
N SER A 46 -50.31 20.03 -15.11
CA SER A 46 -49.84 20.42 -16.44
C SER A 46 -50.36 21.81 -16.79
N GLU A 47 -49.46 22.78 -16.98
CA GLU A 47 -49.74 24.01 -17.73
C GLU A 47 -49.11 23.95 -19.14
N PRO A 48 -49.81 24.43 -20.18
CA PRO A 48 -49.36 24.28 -21.57
C PRO A 48 -48.24 25.26 -21.92
N SER A 49 -47.17 24.74 -22.53
CA SER A 49 -46.04 25.53 -23.04
C SER A 49 -46.41 26.40 -24.26
N PRO A 50 -45.82 27.60 -24.43
CA PRO A 50 -46.05 28.48 -25.57
C PRO A 50 -45.41 27.97 -26.89
N PRO A 51 -45.88 28.44 -28.06
CA PRO A 51 -45.51 27.86 -29.36
C PRO A 51 -44.03 28.06 -29.71
N ARG A 52 -43.35 26.97 -30.04
CA ARG A 52 -41.95 26.94 -30.50
C ARG A 52 -41.80 27.65 -31.84
N GLN A 53 -40.99 28.70 -31.87
CA GLN A 53 -40.44 29.26 -33.10
C GLN A 53 -39.50 28.25 -33.77
N ARG A 54 -39.68 28.04 -35.08
CA ARG A 54 -38.85 27.15 -35.91
C ARG A 54 -37.47 27.76 -36.12
N THR A 55 -36.42 27.15 -35.58
CA THR A 55 -35.04 27.43 -35.96
C THR A 55 -34.72 26.87 -37.35
N PRO A 56 -33.92 27.58 -38.17
CA PRO A 56 -33.55 27.11 -39.51
C PRO A 56 -32.56 25.93 -39.45
N PRO A 57 -32.44 25.13 -40.52
CA PRO A 57 -31.57 23.95 -40.53
C PRO A 57 -30.11 24.35 -40.37
N ARG A 58 -29.46 23.81 -39.34
CA ARG A 58 -28.03 23.99 -39.09
C ARG A 58 -27.24 23.24 -40.17
N GLU A 59 -26.43 23.98 -40.92
CA GLU A 59 -25.52 23.42 -41.92
C GLU A 59 -24.61 22.37 -41.28
N ARG A 60 -24.46 21.21 -41.96
CA ARG A 60 -23.58 20.13 -41.53
C ARG A 60 -22.14 20.61 -41.58
N SER A 61 -21.54 20.83 -40.41
CA SER A 61 -20.09 20.96 -40.29
C SER A 61 -19.40 19.73 -40.90
N PRO A 62 -18.29 19.90 -41.64
CA PRO A 62 -17.54 18.77 -42.17
C PRO A 62 -17.06 17.90 -41.01
N ARG A 63 -17.27 16.59 -41.13
CA ARG A 63 -16.78 15.60 -40.17
C ARG A 63 -15.27 15.79 -40.03
N ARG A 64 -14.85 16.30 -38.88
CA ARG A 64 -13.45 16.26 -38.45
C ARG A 64 -13.09 14.78 -38.38
N ASP A 65 -12.17 14.35 -39.23
CA ASP A 65 -11.59 13.00 -39.15
C ASP A 65 -11.09 12.79 -37.71
N GLU A 66 -11.84 12.00 -36.94
CA GLU A 66 -11.33 11.48 -35.68
C GLU A 66 -10.09 10.66 -36.03
N PRO A 67 -8.93 10.91 -35.41
CA PRO A 67 -7.77 10.06 -35.65
C PRO A 67 -8.15 8.64 -35.23
N LYS A 68 -8.25 7.75 -36.21
CA LYS A 68 -8.43 6.32 -35.99
C LYS A 68 -7.40 5.90 -34.94
N LYS A 69 -7.85 5.48 -33.75
CA LYS A 69 -6.98 4.78 -32.79
C LYS A 69 -6.33 3.64 -33.55
N GLU A 70 -5.05 3.81 -33.84
CA GLU A 70 -4.22 2.84 -34.52
C GLU A 70 -4.28 1.56 -33.68
N LYS A 71 -5.04 0.56 -34.16
CA LYS A 71 -5.00 -0.78 -33.57
C LYS A 71 -3.56 -1.26 -33.75
N GLN A 72 -2.77 -1.16 -32.69
CA GLN A 72 -1.37 -1.57 -32.69
C GLN A 72 -1.29 -3.00 -33.21
N ASN A 73 -0.66 -3.14 -34.37
CA ASN A 73 -0.40 -4.41 -35.01
C ASN A 73 0.57 -5.19 -34.08
N PRO A 74 0.22 -6.36 -33.54
CA PRO A 74 1.00 -7.07 -32.51
C PRO A 74 2.39 -7.55 -32.98
N ARG A 75 2.77 -7.30 -34.23
CA ARG A 75 4.03 -7.75 -34.85
C ARG A 75 5.21 -6.77 -34.77
N LYS A 76 5.04 -5.56 -34.24
CA LYS A 76 6.13 -4.57 -34.21
C LYS A 76 7.03 -4.63 -32.96
N ASN A 77 6.57 -5.21 -31.85
CA ASN A 77 7.36 -5.36 -30.63
C ASN A 77 7.13 -6.76 -30.04
N PRO A 78 8.07 -7.71 -30.20
CA PRO A 78 7.95 -9.03 -29.59
C PRO A 78 7.90 -8.91 -28.05
N PRO A 79 7.15 -9.77 -27.34
CA PRO A 79 7.17 -9.81 -25.89
C PRO A 79 8.56 -10.16 -25.36
N MET A 80 8.83 -9.75 -24.12
CA MET A 80 9.94 -10.34 -23.38
C MET A 80 9.49 -11.69 -22.83
N GLU A 81 10.28 -12.73 -23.03
CA GLU A 81 9.92 -14.09 -22.63
C GLU A 81 10.80 -14.58 -21.48
N MET A 82 10.23 -15.41 -20.60
CA MET A 82 10.97 -16.23 -19.65
C MET A 82 10.33 -17.60 -19.51
N ILE A 83 11.18 -18.61 -19.28
CA ILE A 83 10.73 -19.98 -19.01
C ILE A 83 10.64 -20.18 -17.50
N ILE A 84 9.50 -20.70 -17.07
CA ILE A 84 9.15 -20.88 -15.66
C ILE A 84 8.75 -22.35 -15.46
N GLY A 85 9.22 -22.99 -14.39
CA GLY A 85 8.80 -24.35 -14.05
C GLY A 85 7.35 -24.42 -13.58
N ALA A 86 6.72 -25.59 -13.61
CA ALA A 86 5.31 -25.77 -13.22
C ALA A 86 4.99 -25.24 -11.80
N GLU A 87 5.87 -25.50 -10.82
CA GLU A 87 5.68 -25.02 -9.45
C GLU A 87 5.78 -23.50 -9.33
N ASP A 88 6.70 -22.88 -10.09
CA ASP A 88 6.88 -21.43 -10.15
C ASP A 88 5.70 -20.74 -10.84
N ALA A 89 5.19 -21.36 -11.91
CA ALA A 89 4.02 -20.89 -12.63
C ALA A 89 2.78 -20.87 -11.73
N ALA A 90 2.52 -21.96 -11.01
CA ALA A 90 1.42 -22.05 -10.04
C ALA A 90 1.55 -20.98 -8.93
N PHE A 91 2.76 -20.78 -8.41
CA PHE A 91 3.03 -19.78 -7.39
C PHE A 91 2.84 -18.34 -7.89
N LEU A 92 3.33 -18.03 -9.11
CA LEU A 92 3.18 -16.72 -9.74
C LEU A 92 1.73 -16.39 -10.06
N VAL A 93 0.94 -17.36 -10.51
CA VAL A 93 -0.51 -17.18 -10.71
C VAL A 93 -1.16 -16.89 -9.35
N GLY A 94 -0.82 -17.68 -8.33
CA GLY A 94 -1.39 -17.55 -7.00
C GLY A 94 -2.89 -17.84 -6.98
N THR A 95 -3.52 -17.71 -5.82
CA THR A 95 -4.95 -17.97 -5.67
C THR A 95 -5.77 -16.98 -6.51
N GLY A 96 -6.43 -17.48 -7.56
CA GLY A 96 -7.29 -16.69 -8.44
C GLY A 96 -6.55 -15.67 -9.32
N GLY A 97 -5.27 -15.87 -9.62
CA GLY A 97 -4.50 -14.96 -10.50
C GLY A 97 -4.01 -13.68 -9.82
N LYS A 98 -4.33 -13.48 -8.53
CA LYS A 98 -4.08 -12.21 -7.81
C LYS A 98 -2.61 -11.80 -7.81
N THR A 99 -1.68 -12.74 -7.67
CA THR A 99 -0.25 -12.43 -7.63
C THR A 99 0.23 -11.96 -9.01
N LYS A 100 -0.12 -12.67 -10.08
CA LYS A 100 0.20 -12.27 -11.47
C LYS A 100 -0.36 -10.89 -11.77
N ASP A 101 -1.62 -10.66 -11.44
CA ASP A 101 -2.32 -9.41 -11.72
C ASP A 101 -1.73 -8.24 -10.93
N LYS A 102 -1.32 -8.48 -9.68
CA LYS A 102 -0.60 -7.49 -8.87
C LYS A 102 0.75 -7.13 -9.50
N VAL A 103 1.57 -8.11 -9.87
CA VAL A 103 2.87 -7.85 -10.49
C VAL A 103 2.70 -7.07 -11.81
N ALA A 104 1.75 -7.48 -12.65
CA ALA A 104 1.42 -6.79 -13.89
C ALA A 104 1.03 -5.32 -13.66
N ARG A 105 0.14 -5.09 -12.70
CA ARG A 105 -0.34 -3.75 -12.31
C ARG A 105 0.79 -2.87 -11.80
N VAL A 106 1.57 -3.34 -10.84
CA VAL A 106 2.65 -2.58 -10.18
C VAL A 106 3.77 -2.26 -11.18
N ALA A 107 4.09 -3.19 -12.08
CA ALA A 107 5.10 -2.97 -13.11
C ALA A 107 4.61 -2.16 -14.33
N GLY A 108 3.31 -1.90 -14.45
CA GLY A 108 2.72 -1.27 -15.64
C GLY A 108 2.91 -2.11 -16.90
N ALA A 109 2.87 -3.44 -16.76
CA ALA A 109 3.07 -4.41 -17.83
C ALA A 109 1.86 -5.35 -17.95
N ARG A 110 1.78 -6.09 -19.05
CA ARG A 110 0.85 -7.23 -19.20
C ARG A 110 1.65 -8.52 -19.14
N LEU A 111 1.13 -9.49 -18.38
CA LEU A 111 1.73 -10.79 -18.14
C LEU A 111 0.80 -11.90 -18.64
N ASP A 112 1.23 -12.62 -19.66
CA ASP A 112 0.50 -13.77 -20.20
C ASP A 112 1.34 -15.02 -19.96
N LEU A 113 0.76 -15.99 -19.23
CA LEU A 113 1.40 -17.26 -18.94
C LEU A 113 0.81 -18.30 -19.90
N LEU A 114 1.68 -18.94 -20.67
CA LEU A 114 1.32 -19.93 -21.67
C LEU A 114 1.95 -21.27 -21.30
N ASP A 115 1.24 -22.36 -21.55
CA ASP A 115 1.78 -23.69 -21.40
C ASP A 115 2.80 -23.98 -22.49
N ALA A 116 3.93 -24.60 -22.13
CA ALA A 116 4.92 -25.09 -23.08
C ALA A 116 4.94 -26.62 -23.10
N ASP A 117 5.31 -27.18 -24.25
CA ASP A 117 5.32 -28.63 -24.51
C ASP A 117 6.52 -29.33 -23.83
N ASP A 118 6.62 -29.25 -22.50
CA ASP A 118 7.62 -29.97 -21.68
C ASP A 118 7.38 -29.88 -20.15
N GLY A 119 6.18 -29.49 -19.71
CA GLY A 119 5.90 -29.25 -18.29
C GLY A 119 6.51 -27.95 -17.75
N LYS A 120 6.99 -27.08 -18.64
CA LYS A 120 7.32 -25.69 -18.31
C LYS A 120 6.23 -24.77 -18.85
N HIS A 121 6.28 -23.53 -18.39
CA HIS A 121 5.41 -22.47 -18.86
C HIS A 121 6.26 -21.33 -19.41
N ARG A 122 5.78 -20.70 -20.47
CA ARG A 122 6.37 -19.50 -21.05
C ARG A 122 5.59 -18.29 -20.54
N LEU A 123 6.27 -17.42 -19.79
CA LEU A 123 5.70 -16.12 -19.42
C LEU A 123 6.10 -15.08 -20.46
N GLU A 124 5.10 -14.50 -21.11
CA GLU A 124 5.22 -13.41 -22.06
C GLU A 124 4.89 -12.06 -21.38
N ILE A 125 5.81 -11.12 -21.48
CA ILE A 125 5.76 -9.80 -20.84
C ILE A 125 5.66 -8.71 -21.91
N PHE A 126 4.54 -8.00 -21.89
CA PHE A 126 4.23 -6.91 -22.82
C PHE A 126 4.26 -5.56 -22.11
N GLY A 127 4.71 -4.52 -22.82
CA GLY A 127 4.78 -3.16 -22.30
C GLY A 127 5.99 -2.41 -22.85
N LYS A 128 6.24 -1.22 -22.32
CA LYS A 128 7.48 -0.47 -22.58
C LYS A 128 8.69 -1.24 -22.08
N ASP A 129 9.85 -1.02 -22.68
CA ASP A 129 11.11 -1.66 -22.29
C ASP A 129 11.41 -1.58 -20.79
N GLU A 130 11.21 -0.40 -20.19
CA GLU A 130 11.35 -0.17 -18.76
C GLU A 130 10.40 -1.05 -17.93
N ASN A 131 9.11 -1.09 -18.29
CA ASN A 131 8.08 -1.86 -17.59
C ASN A 131 8.31 -3.36 -17.74
N ARG A 132 8.78 -3.81 -18.91
CA ARG A 132 9.14 -5.21 -19.14
C ARG A 132 10.30 -5.65 -18.25
N ARG A 133 11.34 -4.82 -18.12
CA ARG A 133 12.48 -5.07 -17.22
C ARG A 133 12.04 -5.08 -15.75
N LYS A 134 11.22 -4.11 -15.33
CA LYS A 134 10.63 -4.06 -13.98
C LYS A 134 9.81 -5.32 -13.69
N ALA A 135 8.87 -5.67 -14.57
CA ALA A 135 8.02 -6.85 -14.43
C ALA A 135 8.83 -8.13 -14.33
N LYS A 136 9.82 -8.33 -15.20
CA LYS A 136 10.71 -9.49 -15.14
C LYS A 136 11.37 -9.63 -13.78
N GLN A 137 11.93 -8.54 -13.26
CA GLN A 137 12.60 -8.57 -11.97
C GLN A 137 11.64 -8.79 -10.79
N TYR A 138 10.43 -8.22 -10.86
CA TYR A 138 9.42 -8.44 -9.83
C TYR A 138 8.97 -9.89 -9.80
N VAL A 139 8.80 -10.52 -10.97
CA VAL A 139 8.53 -11.96 -11.07
C VAL A 139 9.67 -12.76 -10.44
N GLU A 140 10.93 -12.46 -10.77
CA GLU A 140 12.08 -13.13 -10.17
C GLU A 140 12.09 -13.03 -8.63
N TRP A 141 11.75 -11.86 -8.07
CA TRP A 141 11.64 -11.70 -6.61
C TRP A 141 10.47 -12.47 -6.02
N VAL A 142 9.30 -12.45 -6.64
CA VAL A 142 8.14 -13.24 -6.20
C VAL A 142 8.51 -14.73 -6.17
N LEU A 143 9.09 -15.27 -7.23
CA LEU A 143 9.49 -16.68 -7.27
C LEU A 143 10.55 -17.02 -6.21
N ARG A 144 11.49 -16.11 -5.93
CA ARG A 144 12.50 -16.31 -4.88
C ARG A 144 11.89 -16.44 -3.49
N GLN A 145 10.72 -15.85 -3.21
CA GLN A 145 10.04 -16.00 -1.90
C GLN A 145 9.78 -17.46 -1.54
N ARG A 146 9.61 -18.34 -2.55
CA ARG A 146 9.42 -19.78 -2.30
C ARG A 146 10.71 -20.47 -1.88
N VAL A 147 11.86 -20.03 -2.42
CA VAL A 147 13.15 -20.72 -2.28
C VAL A 147 13.94 -20.18 -1.09
N GLY A 148 13.72 -18.92 -0.69
CA GLY A 148 14.39 -18.35 0.48
C GLY A 148 14.35 -16.83 0.56
N PRO A 149 15.25 -16.23 1.38
CA PRO A 149 15.26 -14.80 1.59
C PRO A 149 15.62 -14.05 0.30
N ILE A 150 14.87 -12.99 0.00
CA ILE A 150 15.15 -12.14 -1.14
C ILE A 150 16.32 -11.23 -0.81
N THR A 151 17.35 -11.25 -1.65
CA THR A 151 18.40 -10.23 -1.64
C THR A 151 18.12 -9.20 -2.72
N VAL A 152 18.13 -7.92 -2.36
CA VAL A 152 17.91 -6.80 -3.26
C VAL A 152 19.20 -5.98 -3.33
N ASP A 153 19.69 -5.76 -4.55
CA ASP A 153 20.83 -4.89 -4.74
C ASP A 153 20.42 -3.42 -4.59
N THR A 154 20.96 -2.79 -3.55
CA THR A 154 20.74 -1.38 -3.19
C THR A 154 21.99 -0.53 -3.37
N SER A 155 23.09 -1.13 -3.87
CA SER A 155 24.41 -0.47 -3.96
C SER A 155 24.57 0.44 -5.18
N GLY A 156 23.70 0.31 -6.18
CA GLY A 156 23.71 1.10 -7.42
C GLY A 156 22.94 2.43 -7.35
N ALA A 157 22.60 2.97 -8.53
CA ALA A 157 21.77 4.16 -8.64
C ALA A 157 20.43 3.96 -7.91
N ARG A 158 19.96 4.99 -7.19
CA ARG A 158 18.68 4.93 -6.49
C ARG A 158 17.58 4.61 -7.51
N ARG A 159 16.85 3.54 -7.22
CA ARG A 159 15.75 3.05 -8.06
C ARG A 159 14.53 3.93 -7.91
N ASP A 160 13.93 4.31 -9.03
CA ASP A 160 12.72 5.16 -9.07
C ASP A 160 11.44 4.40 -8.72
N ASP A 161 11.51 3.07 -8.66
CA ASP A 161 10.40 2.14 -8.46
C ASP A 161 10.42 1.42 -7.11
N LEU A 162 11.43 1.68 -6.26
CA LEU A 162 11.65 1.01 -4.98
C LEU A 162 11.81 2.02 -3.85
N SER A 163 11.14 1.72 -2.75
CA SER A 163 11.27 2.35 -1.44
C SER A 163 11.64 1.31 -0.40
N ILE A 164 12.41 1.70 0.63
CA ILE A 164 12.85 0.79 1.69
C ILE A 164 12.49 1.39 3.05
N VAL A 165 11.72 0.65 3.83
CA VAL A 165 11.34 1.02 5.20
C VAL A 165 12.00 0.07 6.20
N SER A 166 12.68 0.63 7.20
CA SER A 166 13.21 -0.16 8.33
C SER A 166 12.06 -0.52 9.27
N VAL A 167 11.81 -1.80 9.49
CA VAL A 167 10.78 -2.30 10.41
C VAL A 167 11.49 -2.98 11.60
N PRO A 168 11.24 -2.57 12.85
CA PRO A 168 11.77 -3.28 14.03
C PRO A 168 11.41 -4.76 14.02
N LEU A 169 12.33 -5.63 14.46
CA LEU A 169 12.08 -7.09 14.49
C LEU A 169 10.81 -7.45 15.27
N ASP A 170 10.57 -6.79 16.40
CA ASP A 170 9.38 -6.97 17.22
C ASP A 170 8.09 -6.49 16.53
N CYS A 171 8.20 -5.60 15.53
CA CYS A 171 7.07 -5.07 14.77
C CYS A 171 6.76 -5.86 13.49
N VAL A 172 7.67 -6.71 12.99
CA VAL A 172 7.49 -7.45 11.71
C VAL A 172 6.19 -8.27 11.70
N ALA A 173 5.93 -9.04 12.76
CA ALA A 173 4.70 -9.84 12.87
C ALA A 173 3.42 -8.98 12.91
N TYR A 174 3.50 -7.78 13.47
CA TYR A 174 2.36 -6.85 13.54
C TYR A 174 2.06 -6.22 12.18
N VAL A 175 3.10 -5.79 11.46
CA VAL A 175 2.99 -5.25 10.11
C VAL A 175 2.49 -6.32 9.11
N MET A 176 2.97 -7.56 9.24
CA MET A 176 2.46 -8.68 8.43
C MET A 176 0.99 -8.99 8.75
N GLY A 177 0.64 -9.00 10.03
CA GLY A 177 -0.65 -9.47 10.52
C GLY A 177 -0.85 -10.97 10.33
N LYS A 178 -1.96 -11.50 10.85
CA LYS A 178 -2.31 -12.92 10.76
C LYS A 178 -2.32 -13.35 9.29
N ASN A 179 -1.54 -14.38 8.95
CA ASN A 179 -1.40 -14.91 7.58
C ASN A 179 -1.03 -13.86 6.52
N GLY A 180 -0.39 -12.75 6.91
CA GLY A 180 0.00 -11.67 5.99
C GLY A 180 -1.16 -10.76 5.56
N VAL A 181 -2.33 -10.84 6.19
CA VAL A 181 -3.53 -10.11 5.77
C VAL A 181 -3.33 -8.60 5.83
N VAL A 182 -2.73 -8.08 6.91
CA VAL A 182 -2.52 -6.63 7.07
C VAL A 182 -1.62 -6.10 5.96
N LEU A 183 -0.47 -6.75 5.73
CA LEU A 183 0.45 -6.33 4.67
C LEU A 183 -0.21 -6.40 3.29
N ARG A 184 -0.98 -7.46 2.99
CA ARG A 184 -1.70 -7.60 1.72
C ARG A 184 -2.79 -6.54 1.54
N ASN A 185 -3.44 -6.11 2.62
CA ASN A 185 -4.43 -5.03 2.56
C ASN A 185 -3.76 -3.70 2.22
N ILE A 186 -2.60 -3.39 2.82
CA ILE A 186 -1.82 -2.20 2.49
C ILE A 186 -1.35 -2.26 1.02
N GLU A 187 -0.88 -3.43 0.56
CA GLU A 187 -0.52 -3.63 -0.84
C GLU A 187 -1.67 -3.33 -1.81
N GLU A 188 -2.88 -3.80 -1.50
CA GLU A 188 -4.05 -3.59 -2.34
C GLU A 188 -4.55 -2.14 -2.29
N GLU A 189 -4.58 -1.53 -1.10
CA GLU A 189 -4.99 -0.14 -0.87
C GLU A 189 -4.15 0.84 -1.70
N TYR A 190 -2.82 0.66 -1.70
CA TYR A 190 -1.90 1.58 -2.38
C TYR A 190 -1.47 1.10 -3.77
N GLY A 191 -1.85 -0.11 -4.18
CA GLY A 191 -1.44 -0.69 -5.46
C GLY A 191 0.08 -0.91 -5.54
N THR A 192 0.67 -1.49 -4.50
CA THR A 192 2.11 -1.77 -4.38
C THR A 192 2.39 -3.26 -4.29
N LEU A 193 3.65 -3.64 -4.50
CA LEU A 193 4.17 -4.98 -4.18
C LEU A 193 5.20 -4.85 -3.06
N MET A 194 5.05 -5.61 -1.99
CA MET A 194 5.87 -5.53 -0.80
C MET A 194 6.45 -6.88 -0.40
N PHE A 195 7.67 -6.86 0.12
CA PHE A 195 8.29 -8.04 0.73
C PHE A 195 9.45 -7.65 1.64
N PHE A 196 9.72 -8.49 2.64
CA PHE A 196 10.94 -8.36 3.43
C PHE A 196 12.14 -8.91 2.65
N GLY A 197 13.22 -8.15 2.61
CA GLY A 197 14.43 -8.53 1.87
C GLY A 197 15.69 -8.05 2.58
N LYS A 198 16.81 -8.67 2.24
CA LYS A 198 18.13 -8.25 2.69
C LYS A 198 18.71 -7.27 1.65
N PRO A 199 19.00 -6.01 2.01
CA PRO A 199 19.75 -5.14 1.11
C PRO A 199 21.19 -5.64 0.99
N THR A 200 21.83 -5.41 -0.16
CA THR A 200 23.25 -5.75 -0.36
C THR A 200 24.20 -4.92 0.50
N SER A 201 23.73 -3.76 0.98
CA SER A 201 24.49 -2.82 1.81
C SER A 201 23.62 -2.23 2.92
N GLY A 202 24.21 -1.91 4.08
CA GLY A 202 23.49 -1.22 5.15
C GLY A 202 22.54 -2.13 5.95
N ALA A 203 22.99 -3.36 6.25
CA ALA A 203 22.32 -4.19 7.24
C ALA A 203 22.41 -3.49 8.60
N GLU A 204 21.26 -3.17 9.18
CA GLU A 204 21.14 -2.57 10.50
C GLU A 204 20.67 -3.65 11.47
N GLU A 205 21.31 -3.73 12.63
CA GLU A 205 20.91 -4.67 13.67
C GLU A 205 19.55 -4.27 14.27
N GLY A 206 18.71 -5.26 14.57
CA GLY A 206 17.40 -5.02 15.20
C GLY A 206 16.26 -4.59 14.27
N VAL A 207 16.51 -4.49 12.95
CA VAL A 207 15.48 -4.14 11.96
C VAL A 207 15.51 -5.07 10.75
N GLU A 208 14.34 -5.31 10.16
CA GLU A 208 14.20 -5.88 8.81
C GLU A 208 13.88 -4.77 7.81
N LYS A 209 14.28 -4.97 6.55
CA LYS A 209 13.99 -4.01 5.49
C LYS A 209 12.78 -4.48 4.69
N LEU A 210 11.70 -3.71 4.78
CA LEU A 210 10.53 -3.87 3.93
C LEU A 210 10.76 -3.14 2.62
N MET A 211 10.79 -3.91 1.53
CA MET A 211 10.88 -3.41 0.17
C MET A 211 9.48 -3.08 -0.32
N ILE A 212 9.26 -1.87 -0.83
CA ILE A 212 7.97 -1.40 -1.34
C ILE A 212 8.17 -0.99 -2.80
N LEU A 213 7.50 -1.68 -3.72
CA LEU A 213 7.57 -1.45 -5.16
C LEU A 213 6.28 -0.81 -5.67
N GLY A 214 6.41 0.09 -6.64
CA GLY A 214 5.27 0.71 -7.31
C GLY A 214 5.56 2.12 -7.81
N SER A 215 4.52 2.92 -8.02
CA SER A 215 4.67 4.34 -8.38
C SER A 215 5.13 5.18 -7.18
N ARG A 216 5.76 6.33 -7.42
CA ARG A 216 6.18 7.27 -6.34
C ARG A 216 5.03 7.59 -5.37
N ARG A 217 3.83 7.86 -5.90
CA ARG A 217 2.63 8.12 -5.10
C ARG A 217 2.17 6.91 -4.30
N SER A 218 2.08 5.75 -4.95
CA SER A 218 1.68 4.49 -4.31
C SER A 218 2.63 4.12 -3.16
N ARG A 219 3.95 4.20 -3.40
CA ARG A 219 4.96 3.90 -2.40
C ARG A 219 4.90 4.88 -1.23
N ARG A 220 4.66 6.17 -1.48
CA ARG A 220 4.56 7.20 -0.42
C ARG A 220 3.41 6.88 0.55
N GLY A 221 2.24 6.52 0.04
CA GLY A 221 1.11 6.13 0.89
C GLY A 221 1.38 4.85 1.68
N ALA A 222 1.94 3.84 1.01
CA ALA A 222 2.35 2.59 1.64
C ALA A 222 3.40 2.79 2.75
N GLU A 223 4.44 3.60 2.52
CA GLU A 223 5.45 3.95 3.52
C GLU A 223 4.80 4.55 4.76
N LEU A 224 3.96 5.58 4.57
CA LEU A 224 3.28 6.27 5.67
C LEU A 224 2.37 5.31 6.47
N LYS A 225 1.65 4.41 5.78
CA LYS A 225 0.78 3.42 6.43
C LYS A 225 1.58 2.42 7.26
N VAL A 226 2.68 1.91 6.72
CA VAL A 226 3.58 0.99 7.46
C VAL A 226 4.23 1.70 8.64
N MET A 227 4.71 2.92 8.45
CA MET A 227 5.30 3.72 9.53
C MET A 227 4.30 3.99 10.63
N SER A 228 3.06 4.34 10.28
CA SER A 228 1.98 4.53 11.25
C SER A 228 1.69 3.25 12.05
N ALA A 229 1.67 2.08 11.40
CA ALA A 229 1.49 0.79 12.08
C ALA A 229 2.65 0.48 13.05
N VAL A 230 3.89 0.70 12.62
CA VAL A 230 5.07 0.52 13.49
C VAL A 230 5.04 1.50 14.66
N GLU A 231 4.73 2.77 14.42
CA GLU A 231 4.69 3.80 15.45
C GLU A 231 3.57 3.55 16.47
N HIS A 232 2.45 2.99 16.02
CA HIS A 232 1.36 2.57 16.91
C HIS A 232 1.80 1.46 17.86
N LYS A 233 2.52 0.46 17.36
CA LYS A 233 3.04 -0.65 18.17
C LYS A 233 4.24 -0.26 19.03
N ARG A 234 5.17 0.49 18.45
CA ARG A 234 6.44 0.92 19.07
C ARG A 234 6.60 2.42 18.87
N ARG A 235 6.01 3.18 19.80
CA ARG A 235 6.12 4.64 19.85
C ARG A 235 7.59 5.06 19.94
N GLY A 236 7.91 6.17 19.31
CA GLY A 236 9.24 6.75 19.28
C GLY A 236 10.16 6.20 18.19
N PHE A 237 9.70 5.29 17.32
CA PHE A 237 10.58 4.64 16.35
C PHE A 237 10.82 5.51 15.10
N PHE A 238 9.76 6.05 14.51
CA PHE A 238 9.84 6.97 13.38
C PHE A 238 9.68 8.42 13.81
N VAL A 239 8.93 8.66 14.88
CA VAL A 239 8.64 9.98 15.43
C VAL A 239 9.48 10.20 16.68
N ASP A 240 10.01 11.40 16.89
CA ASP A 240 10.78 11.75 18.08
C ASP A 240 9.89 12.35 19.19
N GLU A 241 10.52 12.76 20.30
CA GLU A 241 9.83 13.36 21.45
C GLU A 241 9.17 14.71 21.10
N LYS A 242 9.67 15.41 20.08
CA LYS A 242 9.12 16.67 19.58
C LYS A 242 7.98 16.46 18.59
N LYS A 243 7.54 15.21 18.38
CA LYS A 243 6.52 14.82 17.41
C LYS A 243 6.95 15.06 15.95
N GLU A 244 8.26 15.10 15.70
CA GLU A 244 8.83 15.26 14.37
C GLU A 244 9.34 13.92 13.83
N LEU A 245 9.36 13.76 12.50
CA LEU A 245 9.97 12.59 11.89
C LEU A 245 11.49 12.58 12.13
N ARG A 246 12.01 11.53 12.78
CA ARG A 246 13.45 11.34 13.02
C ARG A 246 14.29 11.40 11.76
N LYS A 247 13.72 10.91 10.65
CA LYS A 247 14.34 10.95 9.34
C LYS A 247 13.29 11.34 8.31
N ARG A 248 13.62 12.34 7.49
CA ARG A 248 12.80 12.70 6.34
C ARG A 248 12.69 11.50 5.42
N LEU A 249 11.50 11.25 4.91
CA LEU A 249 11.31 10.25 3.88
C LEU A 249 11.84 10.80 2.56
N GLU A 250 12.57 9.95 1.84
CA GLU A 250 13.26 10.33 0.62
C GLU A 250 13.04 9.28 -0.45
N GLN A 251 12.19 9.61 -1.41
CA GLN A 251 12.06 8.87 -2.66
C GLN A 251 12.81 9.58 -3.78
N VAL A 252 13.22 8.82 -4.80
CA VAL A 252 13.70 9.42 -6.05
C VAL A 252 12.60 10.31 -6.62
N GLY A 253 12.99 11.53 -7.00
CA GLY A 253 12.08 12.60 -7.44
C GLY A 253 11.70 13.59 -6.34
N ASP A 254 11.92 13.28 -5.06
CA ASP A 254 11.61 14.22 -3.98
C ASP A 254 12.51 15.46 -4.04
N GLY A 255 11.88 16.63 -3.91
CA GLY A 255 12.56 17.93 -4.01
C GLY A 255 12.77 18.46 -5.43
N GLU A 256 12.26 17.79 -6.47
CA GLU A 256 12.39 18.25 -7.87
C GLU A 256 11.50 19.45 -8.23
N GLY A 257 10.63 19.91 -7.32
CA GLY A 257 9.78 21.08 -7.56
C GLY A 257 8.63 20.84 -8.56
N ASP A 258 8.27 19.58 -8.78
CA ASP A 258 7.19 19.13 -9.67
C ASP A 258 5.78 19.29 -9.08
N GLY A 259 5.67 19.94 -7.92
CA GLY A 259 4.42 20.09 -7.17
C GLY A 259 3.99 18.82 -6.43
N TRP A 260 4.79 17.75 -6.43
CA TRP A 260 4.55 16.54 -5.64
C TRP A 260 5.43 16.52 -4.39
N GLY A 261 4.83 16.16 -3.26
CA GLY A 261 5.54 16.05 -1.99
C GLY A 261 4.64 15.53 -0.90
N TYR A 262 5.14 15.61 0.33
CA TYR A 262 4.36 15.38 1.53
C TYR A 262 4.73 16.48 2.53
N ASP A 263 3.79 16.80 3.41
CA ASP A 263 3.99 17.72 4.52
C ASP A 263 3.62 17.02 5.83
N VAL A 264 4.15 17.50 6.94
CA VAL A 264 3.86 16.96 8.27
C VAL A 264 3.08 18.01 9.04
N PHE A 265 1.84 17.69 9.37
CA PHE A 265 0.98 18.55 10.19
C PHE A 265 0.72 17.85 11.52
N PRO A 266 1.26 18.34 12.64
CA PRO A 266 0.96 17.78 13.96
C PRO A 266 -0.50 18.13 14.32
N PHE A 267 -1.29 17.11 14.66
CA PHE A 267 -2.62 17.31 15.23
C PHE A 267 -2.54 17.41 16.75
N HIS A 268 -3.38 18.25 17.33
CA HIS A 268 -3.69 18.20 18.75
C HIS A 268 -4.70 17.07 19.05
N ASP A 269 -4.71 16.54 20.28
CA ASP A 269 -5.53 15.37 20.65
C ASP A 269 -7.03 15.59 20.41
N ASP A 270 -7.50 16.83 20.54
CA ASP A 270 -8.88 17.25 20.27
C ASP A 270 -9.22 17.29 18.77
N GLU A 271 -8.24 17.56 17.90
CA GLU A 271 -8.40 17.61 16.44
C GLU A 271 -8.29 16.22 15.79
N PHE A 272 -7.60 15.29 16.44
CA PHE A 272 -7.32 13.95 15.90
C PHE A 272 -8.60 13.15 15.62
N SER A 273 -9.59 13.23 16.52
CA SER A 273 -10.88 12.55 16.36
C SER A 273 -11.68 13.07 15.16
N TYR A 274 -11.63 14.39 14.91
CA TYR A 274 -12.26 15.03 13.75
C TYR A 274 -11.56 14.65 12.44
N ALA A 275 -10.23 14.61 12.43
CA ALA A 275 -9.45 14.22 11.25
C ALA A 275 -9.71 12.75 10.83
N LEU A 276 -10.02 11.88 11.79
CA LEU A 276 -10.40 10.48 11.54
C LEU A 276 -11.87 10.28 11.17
N GLY A 277 -12.68 11.35 11.18
CA GLY A 277 -14.09 11.29 10.78
C GLY A 277 -15.02 10.73 11.86
N ALA A 278 -14.67 10.83 13.15
CA ALA A 278 -15.61 10.50 14.21
C ALA A 278 -16.85 11.39 14.10
N GLN A 279 -18.01 10.80 13.81
CA GLN A 279 -19.27 11.52 13.80
C GLN A 279 -19.59 11.98 15.23
N VAL A 280 -19.69 13.29 15.42
CA VAL A 280 -20.23 13.88 16.64
C VAL A 280 -21.68 13.41 16.76
N ARG A 281 -21.96 12.46 17.66
CA ARG A 281 -23.33 12.15 18.05
C ARG A 281 -23.85 13.35 18.85
N HIS A 282 -24.78 14.08 18.25
CA HIS A 282 -25.58 15.11 18.93
C HIS A 282 -26.62 14.49 19.87
#